data_AF-A0ABD1TLC9-F1
#
_entry.id   AF-A0ABD1TLC9-F1
#
_cell.length_a   1.000
_cell.length_b   1.000
_cell.length_c   1.000
_cell.angle_alpha   90.00
_cell.angle_beta   90.00
_cell.angle_gamma   90.00
#
_symmetry.space_group_name_H-M   'P 1'
#
loop_
_entity.id
_entity.type
_entity.pdbx_description
1 polymer ?
#
loop_
_entity_poly.entity_id
_entity_poly.type
_entity_poly.pdbx_seq_one_letter_code
_entity_poly.pdbx_strand_id
1 'polypeptide(L)'
;MNKLNTPSEHASIPLDVAIPLGEVLSANHRVKTAKIEIDGKTLETNLYVLNMQEFDVSLRMDSLFKNHATILCFEREVVFKQPGEVELHLSVTKIKPLPRIISALKARKILKEDVWDS
;
A
#
# COMPACT_ATOMS: atom_id res chain seq x y z
N MET A 1 -11.19 9.44 2.78
CA MET A 1 -10.58 10.12 1.61
C MET A 1 -9.69 11.26 2.11
N ASN A 2 -8.44 10.95 2.42
CA ASN A 2 -7.42 11.98 2.65
C ASN A 2 -6.98 12.46 1.26
N LYS A 3 -7.39 13.66 0.86
CA LYS A 3 -6.97 14.23 -0.44
C LYS A 3 -5.52 14.67 -0.32
N LEU A 4 -4.66 14.08 -1.14
CA LEU A 4 -3.32 14.60 -1.37
C LEU A 4 -3.44 15.92 -2.14
N ASN A 5 -3.05 17.03 -1.51
CA ASN A 5 -3.11 18.37 -2.10
C ASN A 5 -1.96 18.64 -3.10
N THR A 6 -1.05 17.69 -3.27
CA THR A 6 0.14 17.84 -4.11
C THR A 6 -0.11 17.25 -5.51
N PRO A 7 0.15 17.99 -6.60
CA PRO A 7 -0.02 17.49 -7.95
C PRO A 7 0.95 16.34 -8.27
N SER A 8 0.47 15.37 -9.05
CA SER A 8 1.29 14.25 -9.54
C SER A 8 2.06 14.63 -10.80
N GLU A 9 3.28 14.15 -10.94
CA GLU A 9 4.11 14.26 -12.14
C GLU A 9 4.27 12.90 -12.84
N HIS A 10 4.60 12.90 -14.13
CA HIS A 10 4.97 11.68 -14.84
C HIS A 10 6.31 11.15 -14.30
N ALA A 11 6.37 9.88 -13.94
CA ALA A 11 7.59 9.23 -13.49
C ALA A 11 8.48 8.93 -14.71
N SER A 12 9.78 9.22 -14.61
CA SER A 12 10.75 8.90 -15.67
C SER A 12 10.94 7.39 -15.84
N ILE A 13 10.73 6.63 -14.76
CA ILE A 13 10.77 5.18 -14.73
C ILE A 13 9.46 4.73 -14.07
N PRO A 14 8.59 4.00 -14.79
CA PRO A 14 7.38 3.41 -14.23
C PRO A 14 7.70 2.44 -13.08
N LEU A 15 6.81 2.36 -12.09
CA LEU A 15 6.89 1.34 -11.06
C LEU A 15 5.88 0.22 -11.35
N ASP A 16 6.39 -0.97 -11.61
CA ASP A 16 5.56 -2.17 -11.75
C ASP A 16 5.32 -2.83 -10.39
N VAL A 17 4.05 -3.12 -10.10
CA VAL A 17 3.60 -3.75 -8.86
C VAL A 17 2.89 -5.05 -9.20
N ALA A 18 3.51 -6.17 -8.87
CA ALA A 18 2.87 -7.47 -8.95
C ALA A 18 1.82 -7.59 -7.83
N ILE A 19 0.56 -7.81 -8.21
CA ILE A 19 -0.50 -8.06 -7.24
C ILE A 19 -0.72 -9.57 -7.06
N PRO A 20 -1.20 -10.03 -5.89
CA PRO A 20 -1.34 -11.45 -5.57
C PRO A 20 -2.19 -12.28 -6.55
N LEU A 21 -2.99 -11.63 -7.40
CA LEU A 21 -3.79 -12.28 -8.44
C LEU A 21 -2.97 -12.67 -9.69
N GLY A 22 -1.67 -12.37 -9.72
CA GLY A 22 -0.77 -12.67 -10.85
C GLY A 22 -0.75 -11.58 -11.93
N GLU A 23 -1.49 -10.49 -11.71
CA GLU A 23 -1.46 -9.31 -12.58
C GLU A 23 -0.32 -8.36 -12.15
N VAL A 24 0.14 -7.53 -13.08
CA VAL A 24 1.13 -6.49 -12.83
C VAL A 24 0.49 -5.15 -13.15
N LEU A 25 0.54 -4.22 -12.20
CA LEU A 25 0.06 -2.85 -12.36
C LEU A 25 1.24 -1.90 -12.53
N SER A 26 1.24 -1.10 -13.60
CA SER A 26 2.28 -0.09 -13.84
C SER A 26 1.82 1.29 -13.36
N ALA A 27 2.57 1.89 -12.44
CA ALA A 27 2.39 3.27 -12.02
C ALA A 27 3.30 4.21 -12.81
N ASN A 28 2.70 4.99 -13.71
CA ASN A 28 3.40 5.96 -14.56
C ASN A 28 3.47 7.36 -13.95
N HIS A 29 2.77 7.59 -12.85
CA HIS A 29 2.74 8.87 -12.15
C HIS A 29 3.21 8.72 -10.71
N ARG A 30 3.88 9.76 -10.22
CA ARG A 30 4.29 9.87 -8.82
C ARG A 30 3.97 11.23 -8.23
N VAL A 31 3.76 11.27 -6.93
CA VAL A 31 3.70 12.49 -6.13
C VAL A 31 4.98 12.54 -5.32
N LYS A 32 5.82 13.53 -5.59
CA LYS A 32 7.04 13.77 -4.81
C LYS A 32 6.70 14.51 -3.53
N THR A 33 7.44 14.21 -2.45
CA THR A 33 7.34 14.92 -1.16
C THR A 33 5.89 15.08 -0.69
N ALA A 34 5.11 14.02 -0.88
CA ALA A 34 3.70 13.98 -0.55
C ALA A 34 3.55 14.08 0.97
N LYS A 35 2.77 15.06 1.41
CA LYS A 35 2.46 15.27 2.83
C LYS A 35 1.19 14.50 3.16
N ILE A 36 1.34 13.45 3.96
CA ILE A 36 0.24 12.62 4.43
C ILE A 36 -0.02 13.04 5.87
N GLU A 37 -1.19 13.62 6.12
CA GLU A 37 -1.61 13.92 7.48
C GLU A 37 -2.24 12.67 8.10
N ILE A 38 -1.73 12.31 9.27
CA ILE A 38 -2.14 11.17 10.05
C ILE A 38 -2.20 11.62 11.50
N ASP A 39 -3.39 11.63 12.09
CA ASP A 39 -3.63 11.97 13.50
C ASP A 39 -2.85 13.23 13.98
N GLY A 40 -2.90 14.29 13.17
CA GLY A 40 -2.22 15.57 13.45
C GLY A 40 -0.71 15.61 13.13
N LYS A 41 -0.09 14.49 12.74
CA LYS A 41 1.29 14.45 12.26
C LYS A 41 1.34 14.43 10.74
N THR A 42 2.32 15.13 10.18
CA THR A 42 2.58 15.07 8.74
C THR A 42 3.74 14.12 8.45
N LEU A 43 3.47 13.08 7.68
CA LEU A 43 4.49 12.21 7.09
C LEU A 43 4.84 12.72 5.69
N GLU A 44 6.12 12.88 5.39
CA GLU A 44 6.57 13.23 4.03
C GLU A 44 7.17 12.02 3.31
N THR A 45 6.58 11.63 2.18
CA THR A 45 7.03 10.48 1.40
C THR A 45 6.77 10.62 -0.09
N ASN A 46 7.48 9.86 -0.93
CA ASN A 46 7.18 9.77 -2.35
C ASN A 46 6.14 8.68 -2.58
N LEU A 47 5.08 8.99 -3.33
CA LEU A 47 3.99 8.06 -3.63
C LEU A 47 3.90 7.80 -5.12
N TYR A 48 3.55 6.56 -5.49
CA TYR A 48 3.17 6.21 -6.85
C TYR A 48 1.65 6.13 -6.95
N VAL A 49 1.09 6.67 -8.03
CA VAL A 49 -0.35 6.64 -8.26
C VAL A 49 -0.70 5.33 -8.96
N LEU A 50 -1.41 4.47 -8.25
CA LEU A 50 -1.96 3.21 -8.77
C LEU A 50 -3.48 3.32 -8.83
N ASN A 51 -4.07 2.89 -9.94
CA ASN A 51 -5.52 2.85 -10.09
C ASN A 51 -6.08 1.58 -9.43
N MET A 52 -6.09 1.54 -8.10
CA MET A 52 -6.64 0.45 -7.30
C MET A 52 -7.77 0.97 -6.40
N GLN A 53 -8.86 0.21 -6.32
CA GLN A 53 -10.05 0.61 -5.53
C GLN A 53 -9.91 0.33 -4.03
N GLU A 54 -8.98 -0.55 -3.63
CA GLU A 54 -8.93 -1.11 -2.27
C GLU A 54 -8.06 -0.30 -1.29
N PHE A 55 -7.20 0.60 -1.77
CA PHE A 55 -6.24 1.32 -0.93
C PHE A 55 -6.15 2.80 -1.31
N ASP A 56 -6.33 3.69 -0.33
CA ASP A 56 -6.17 5.14 -0.52
C ASP A 56 -4.68 5.53 -0.65
N VAL A 57 -3.81 4.98 0.20
CA VAL A 57 -2.36 5.27 0.22
C VAL A 57 -1.59 4.04 0.72
N SER A 58 -0.48 3.68 0.07
CA SER A 58 0.47 2.67 0.58
C SER A 58 1.80 3.32 0.97
N LEU A 59 2.29 3.00 2.17
CA LEU A 59 3.60 3.44 2.63
C LEU A 59 4.66 2.42 2.25
N ARG A 60 5.77 2.91 1.70
CA ARG A 60 6.95 2.10 1.38
C ARG A 60 7.85 1.95 2.62
N MET A 61 8.71 0.93 2.61
CA MET A 61 9.63 0.62 3.72
C MET A 61 10.61 1.74 4.06
N ASP A 62 11.08 2.48 3.05
CA ASP A 62 11.94 3.67 3.23
C ASP A 62 11.24 4.79 4.01
N SER A 63 9.94 4.99 3.77
CA SER A 63 9.13 5.93 4.54
C SER A 63 8.97 5.50 5.99
N LEU A 64 8.67 4.22 6.22
CA LEU A 64 8.58 3.66 7.57
C LEU A 64 9.91 3.80 8.32
N PHE A 65 11.02 3.51 7.65
CA PHE A 65 12.37 3.66 8.21
C PHE A 65 12.68 5.12 8.57
N LYS A 66 12.47 6.07 7.65
CA LYS A 66 12.71 7.51 7.87
C LYS A 66 11.94 8.04 9.08
N ASN A 67 10.74 7.52 9.31
CA ASN A 67 9.86 7.99 10.38
C ASN A 67 9.95 7.14 11.67
N HIS A 68 10.98 6.30 11.79
CA HIS A 68 11.22 5.47 12.98
C HIS A 68 9.98 4.65 13.36
N ALA A 69 9.36 4.04 12.34
CA ALA A 69 8.15 3.25 12.51
C ALA A 69 8.47 1.89 13.13
N THR A 70 7.64 1.47 14.08
CA THR A 70 7.59 0.13 14.65
C THR A 70 6.24 -0.48 14.30
N ILE A 71 6.25 -1.68 13.71
CA ILE A 71 5.02 -2.40 13.37
C ILE A 71 4.72 -3.39 14.50
N LEU A 72 3.65 -3.13 15.25
CA LEU A 72 3.14 -3.97 16.32
C LEU A 72 2.04 -4.89 15.75
N CYS A 73 2.44 -6.05 15.26
CA CYS A 73 1.57 -6.95 14.50
C CYS A 73 0.39 -7.50 15.32
N PHE A 74 0.59 -7.79 16.60
CA PHE A 74 -0.45 -8.39 17.45
C PHE A 74 -1.54 -7.36 17.77
N GLU A 75 -1.10 -6.16 18.11
CA GLU A 75 -1.90 -4.97 18.42
C GLU A 75 -2.56 -4.40 17.16
N ARG A 76 -2.04 -4.76 15.97
CA ARG A 76 -2.41 -4.21 14.66
C ARG A 76 -2.15 -2.70 14.60
N GLU A 77 -1.00 -2.30 15.12
CA GLU A 77 -0.61 -0.91 15.24
C GLU A 77 0.69 -0.61 14.51
N VAL A 78 0.82 0.63 14.03
CA VAL A 78 2.09 1.19 13.56
C VAL A 78 2.41 2.40 14.44
N VAL A 79 3.54 2.34 15.13
CA VAL A 79 3.99 3.38 16.05
C VAL A 79 5.12 4.16 15.40
N PHE A 80 5.02 5.48 15.29
CA PHE A 80 6.08 6.35 14.79
C PHE A 80 6.72 7.12 15.94
N LYS A 81 8.00 6.85 16.22
CA LYS A 81 8.73 7.46 17.34
C LYS A 81 10.06 8.06 16.88
N GLN A 82 10.00 9.31 16.43
CA GLN A 82 11.23 10.08 16.17
C GLN A 82 11.78 10.63 17.49
N PRO A 83 13.12 10.64 17.68
CA PRO A 83 13.72 11.23 18.88
C PRO A 83 13.30 12.68 19.09
N GLY A 84 12.74 13.00 20.26
CA GLY A 84 12.29 14.36 20.61
C GLY A 84 10.89 14.73 20.15
N GLU A 85 10.17 13.84 19.46
CA GLU A 85 8.77 14.04 19.08
C GLU A 85 7.81 13.19 19.91
N VAL A 86 6.53 13.59 19.93
CA VAL A 86 5.46 12.79 20.51
C VAL A 86 5.26 11.52 19.68
N GLU A 87 5.08 10.39 20.35
CA GLU A 87 4.75 9.12 19.70
C GLU A 87 3.39 9.19 19.03
N LEU A 88 3.32 8.69 17.79
CA LEU A 88 2.07 8.58 17.05
C LEU A 88 1.71 7.11 16.88
N HIS A 89 0.47 6.75 17.23
CA HIS A 89 -0.04 5.39 17.23
C HIS A 89 -1.13 5.27 16.18
N LEU A 90 -0.90 4.43 15.17
CA LEU A 90 -1.90 4.11 14.15
C LEU A 90 -2.44 2.72 14.33
N SER A 91 -3.67 2.62 14.83
CA SER A 91 -4.40 1.37 14.84
C SER A 91 -5.01 1.11 13.46
N VAL A 92 -4.65 -0.02 12.86
CA VAL A 92 -5.31 -0.54 11.67
C VAL A 92 -6.71 -0.99 12.08
N THR A 93 -7.70 -0.11 11.90
CA THR A 93 -9.10 -0.45 12.14
C THR A 93 -9.49 -1.63 11.26
N LYS A 94 -10.41 -2.47 11.74
CA LYS A 94 -10.98 -3.55 10.93
C LYS A 94 -11.59 -2.92 9.68
N ILE A 95 -10.89 -2.97 8.55
CA ILE A 95 -11.54 -3.00 7.24
C ILE A 95 -12.54 -4.14 7.41
N LYS A 96 -13.85 -3.84 7.33
CA LYS A 96 -14.87 -4.90 7.29
C LYS A 96 -14.35 -5.88 6.25
N PRO A 97 -14.08 -7.15 6.59
CA PRO A 97 -13.53 -8.06 5.61
C PRO A 97 -14.52 -8.05 4.45
N LEU A 98 -14.13 -7.49 3.30
CA LEU A 98 -14.76 -7.94 2.07
C LEU A 98 -14.54 -9.45 2.10
N PRO A 99 -15.59 -10.27 1.96
CA PRO A 99 -15.47 -11.71 2.06
C PRO A 99 -14.77 -12.21 0.79
N ARG A 100 -13.46 -11.99 0.72
CA ARG A 100 -12.51 -12.57 -0.21
C ARG A 100 -11.27 -12.87 0.61
N ILE A 101 -11.45 -13.82 1.52
CA ILE A 101 -10.34 -14.43 2.25
C ILE A 101 -9.41 -15.02 1.19
N ILE A 102 -8.25 -14.41 1.01
CA ILE A 102 -7.09 -15.09 0.44
C ILE A 102 -6.05 -15.15 1.55
N SER A 103 -6.30 -16.00 2.55
CA SER A 103 -5.20 -16.47 3.40
C SER A 103 -4.44 -17.50 2.59
N ALA A 104 -3.16 -17.23 2.32
CA ALA A 104 -2.16 -18.15 1.76
C ALA A 104 -2.68 -19.12 0.68
N LEU A 105 -2.48 -18.77 -0.59
CA LEU A 105 -2.28 -19.72 -1.69
C LEU A 105 -3.20 -20.96 -1.68
N LYS A 106 -4.43 -20.81 -2.19
CA LYS A 106 -5.05 -21.91 -2.95
C LYS A 106 -5.44 -21.40 -4.33
N ALA A 107 -4.42 -21.07 -5.12
CA ALA A 107 -4.58 -21.00 -6.57
C ALA A 107 -5.07 -22.37 -7.04
N ARG A 108 -6.35 -22.48 -7.41
CA ARG A 108 -6.82 -23.68 -8.10
C ARG A 108 -6.31 -23.58 -9.53
N LYS A 109 -5.40 -24.48 -9.90
CA LYS A 109 -5.03 -24.75 -11.30
C LYS A 109 -6.32 -25.18 -12.03
N ILE A 110 -6.90 -24.30 -12.84
CA ILE A 110 -7.89 -24.72 -13.82
C ILE A 110 -7.09 -25.32 -14.98
N LEU A 111 -6.95 -26.65 -14.97
CA LEU A 111 -6.58 -27.36 -16.18
C LEU A 111 -7.79 -27.23 -17.11
N LYS A 112 -7.65 -26.45 -18.18
CA LYS A 112 -8.49 -26.66 -19.35
C LYS A 112 -8.06 -28.01 -19.91
N GLU A 113 -8.97 -28.97 -19.90
CA GLU A 113 -8.82 -30.16 -20.73
C GLU A 113 -8.73 -29.67 -22.17
N ASP A 114 -7.59 -29.93 -22.81
CA ASP A 114 -7.52 -29.84 -24.26
C ASP A 114 -8.45 -30.92 -24.79
N VAL A 115 -9.59 -30.48 -25.33
CA VAL A 115 -10.41 -31.33 -26.18
C VAL A 115 -9.55 -31.67 -27.40
N TRP A 116 -9.00 -32.88 -27.40
CA TRP A 116 -8.53 -33.49 -28.64
C TRP A 116 -9.75 -33.85 -29.46
N ASP A 117 -10.06 -33.02 -30.46
CA ASP A 117 -10.84 -33.49 -31.61
C ASP A 117 -9.89 -34.28 -32.51
N SER A 118 -10.11 -35.59 -32.54
CA SER A 118 -9.56 -36.55 -33.50
C SER A 118 -10.15 -36.36 -34.90
#